data_AF-A0A1E7GS15-F1
#
_entry.id   AF-A0A1E7GS15-F1
#
_cell.length_a   1.000
_cell.length_b   1.000
_cell.length_c   1.000
_cell.angle_alpha   90.00
_cell.angle_beta   90.00
_cell.angle_gamma   90.00
#
_symmetry.space_group_name_H-M   'P 1'
#
loop_
_entity.id
_entity.type
_entity.pdbx_description
1 polymer ?
#
loop_
_entity_poly.entity_id
_entity_poly.type
_entity_poly.pdbx_seq_one_letter_code
_entity_poly.pdbx_strand_id
1 'polypeptide(L)'
;MATRIRHSLTVRVTHWVVALSGILLLFSGFGQLPLYKRYNLIKVPGFAWSSNYEITLVIHYLTAAVFTAAVCFHLVYHYRRREFGILPKRGDISDSIKGFKAMFGLGEEPHHEKFQAKQRVIYTIIGSTSLLLIVTGLIKSYKNLGAIVLDPMLLQWVAITHTVTGGIFMMLFLAHVAALLLKNHRPMIPSMITGRIDKEYAEKHHPGW
;
A
#
# COMPACT_ATOMS: atom_id res chain seq x y z
N MET A 1 -22.81 3.70 -21.33
CA MET A 1 -22.91 2.92 -20.08
C MET A 1 -23.18 3.86 -18.92
N ALA A 2 -24.14 3.54 -18.05
CA ALA A 2 -24.45 4.34 -16.86
C ALA A 2 -23.34 4.15 -15.81
N THR A 3 -22.96 5.23 -15.11
CA THR A 3 -21.88 5.17 -14.10
C THR A 3 -22.33 5.71 -12.75
N ARG A 4 -21.72 5.24 -11.66
CA ARG A 4 -21.98 5.68 -10.28
C ARG A 4 -20.69 6.19 -9.63
N ILE A 5 -20.78 7.24 -8.82
CA ILE A 5 -19.63 7.75 -8.05
C ILE A 5 -19.31 6.77 -6.94
N ARG A 6 -18.07 6.26 -6.92
CA ARG A 6 -17.56 5.32 -5.91
C ARG A 6 -16.55 5.98 -4.95
N HIS A 7 -15.66 6.81 -5.50
CA HIS A 7 -14.57 7.46 -4.76
C HIS A 7 -14.54 8.97 -5.02
N SER A 8 -14.44 9.76 -3.95
CA SER A 8 -14.26 11.22 -4.04
C SER A 8 -12.86 11.57 -4.58
N LEU A 9 -12.68 12.82 -5.00
CA LEU A 9 -11.36 13.31 -5.44
C LEU A 9 -10.31 13.16 -4.33
N THR A 10 -10.65 13.53 -3.09
CA THR A 10 -9.74 13.42 -1.93
C THR A 10 -9.24 11.99 -1.74
N VAL A 11 -10.14 11.00 -1.72
CA VAL A 11 -9.75 9.59 -1.56
C VAL A 11 -8.83 9.12 -2.69
N ARG A 12 -9.11 9.53 -3.93
CA ARG A 12 -8.27 9.17 -5.08
C ARG A 12 -6.87 9.80 -4.99
N VAL A 13 -6.80 11.09 -4.70
CA VAL A 13 -5.51 11.80 -4.57
C VAL A 13 -4.69 11.19 -3.45
N THR A 14 -5.28 10.99 -2.26
CA THR A 14 -4.58 10.35 -1.14
C THR A 14 -4.06 8.96 -1.51
N HIS A 15 -4.89 8.14 -2.17
CA HIS A 15 -4.44 6.84 -2.67
C HIS A 15 -3.23 6.95 -3.60
N TRP A 16 -3.28 7.81 -4.62
CA TRP A 16 -2.18 7.95 -5.58
C TRP A 16 -0.92 8.52 -4.95
N VAL A 17 -1.03 9.46 -4.01
CA VAL A 17 0.11 9.96 -3.25
C VAL A 17 0.76 8.82 -2.47
N VAL A 18 -0.02 8.02 -1.74
CA VAL A 18 0.49 6.84 -1.00
C VAL A 18 1.13 5.82 -1.94
N ALA A 19 0.49 5.52 -3.08
CA ALA A 19 0.99 4.52 -4.03
C ALA A 19 2.32 4.96 -4.67
N LEU A 20 2.38 6.19 -5.19
CA LEU A 20 3.58 6.71 -5.85
C LEU A 20 4.74 6.92 -4.87
N SER A 21 4.46 7.45 -3.68
CA SER A 21 5.49 7.57 -2.64
C SER A 21 5.94 6.19 -2.13
N GLY A 22 5.04 5.21 -2.04
CA GLY A 22 5.40 3.82 -1.73
C GLY A 22 6.36 3.20 -2.75
N ILE A 23 6.13 3.42 -4.06
CA ILE A 23 7.05 2.96 -5.12
C ILE A 23 8.43 3.62 -4.98
N LEU A 24 8.47 4.94 -4.77
CA LEU A 24 9.72 5.68 -4.61
C LEU A 24 10.47 5.28 -3.33
N LEU A 25 9.76 4.98 -2.24
CA LEU A 25 10.34 4.45 -1.01
C LEU A 25 10.94 3.06 -1.20
N LEU A 26 10.24 2.17 -1.92
CA LEU A 26 10.78 0.86 -2.26
C LEU A 26 12.05 0.98 -3.11
N PHE A 27 12.02 1.82 -4.15
CA PHE A 27 13.19 2.06 -5.01
C PHE A 27 14.38 2.62 -4.20
N SER A 28 14.19 3.74 -3.51
CA SER A 28 15.27 4.34 -2.71
C SER A 28 15.74 3.44 -1.56
N GLY A 29 14.84 2.68 -0.93
CA GLY A 29 15.18 1.73 0.13
C GLY A 29 16.01 0.55 -0.37
N PHE A 30 15.73 0.02 -1.56
CA PHE A 30 16.59 -0.98 -2.20
C PHE A 30 17.92 -0.40 -2.66
N GLY A 31 17.97 0.89 -3.04
CA GLY A 31 19.21 1.59 -3.38
C GLY A 31 20.15 1.82 -2.20
N GLN A 32 19.60 1.90 -0.98
CA GLN A 32 20.39 1.92 0.26
C GLN A 32 20.96 0.54 0.63
N LEU A 33 20.50 -0.53 -0.03
CA LEU A 33 21.11 -1.84 0.03
C LEU A 33 22.10 -1.98 -1.15
N PRO A 34 23.14 -2.83 -1.05
CA PRO A 34 24.12 -3.00 -2.14
C PRO A 34 23.56 -3.81 -3.34
N LEU A 35 22.27 -3.69 -3.65
CA LEU A 35 21.55 -4.47 -4.66
C LEU A 35 21.77 -3.91 -6.08
N TYR A 36 21.70 -2.60 -6.28
CA TYR A 36 21.72 -2.02 -7.63
C TYR A 36 23.06 -2.16 -8.34
N LYS A 37 24.16 -2.12 -7.58
CA LYS A 37 25.48 -2.48 -8.10
C LYS A 37 25.57 -3.98 -8.39
N ARG A 38 25.08 -4.83 -7.47
CA ARG A 38 25.13 -6.30 -7.57
C ARG A 38 24.33 -6.83 -8.77
N TYR A 39 23.17 -6.26 -9.05
CA TYR A 39 22.28 -6.67 -10.14
C TYR A 39 22.37 -5.77 -11.39
N ASN A 40 23.47 -5.01 -11.54
CA ASN A 40 23.78 -4.22 -12.73
C ASN A 40 22.76 -3.13 -13.14
N LEU A 41 21.88 -2.67 -12.22
CA LEU A 41 20.97 -1.56 -12.52
C LEU A 41 21.73 -0.29 -12.93
N ILE A 42 22.91 -0.08 -12.35
CA ILE A 42 23.80 1.04 -12.67
C ILE A 42 24.25 1.09 -14.14
N LYS A 43 24.16 -0.02 -14.88
CA LYS A 43 24.51 -0.09 -16.30
C LYS A 43 23.37 0.34 -17.22
N VAL A 44 22.15 0.47 -16.68
CA VAL A 44 21.01 1.00 -17.44
C VAL A 44 21.24 2.50 -17.65
N PRO A 45 21.12 3.02 -18.90
CA PRO A 45 21.29 4.44 -19.17
C PRO A 45 20.40 5.30 -18.25
N GLY A 46 20.99 6.30 -17.60
CA GLY A 46 20.29 7.18 -16.65
C GLY A 46 20.18 6.67 -15.21
N PHE A 47 20.66 5.46 -14.89
CA PHE A 47 20.56 4.86 -13.54
C PHE A 47 21.88 4.74 -12.79
N ALA A 48 22.99 5.30 -13.27
CA ALA A 48 24.29 5.22 -12.60
C ALA A 48 24.25 5.76 -11.14
N TRP A 49 23.46 6.82 -10.90
CA TRP A 49 23.27 7.44 -9.59
C TRP A 49 22.53 6.55 -8.59
N SER A 50 21.80 5.53 -9.04
CA SER A 50 20.93 4.71 -8.19
C SER A 50 21.69 3.97 -7.08
N SER A 51 22.99 3.73 -7.26
CA SER A 51 23.84 3.10 -6.22
C SER A 51 24.50 4.09 -5.25
N ASN A 52 24.29 5.41 -5.43
CA ASN A 52 24.81 6.42 -4.53
C ASN A 52 23.94 6.49 -3.26
N TYR A 53 24.56 6.16 -2.12
CA TYR A 53 23.87 6.09 -0.84
C TYR A 53 23.27 7.45 -0.42
N GLU A 54 24.00 8.55 -0.55
CA GLU A 54 23.52 9.88 -0.15
C GLU A 54 22.31 10.32 -0.99
N ILE A 55 22.37 10.12 -2.31
CA ILE A 55 21.25 10.48 -3.20
C ILE A 55 20.01 9.64 -2.85
N THR A 56 20.17 8.33 -2.70
CA THR A 56 19.05 7.44 -2.35
C THR A 56 18.53 7.72 -0.95
N LEU A 57 19.38 8.11 0.00
CA LEU A 57 19.00 8.53 1.35
C LEU A 57 18.13 9.78 1.34
N VAL A 58 18.56 10.83 0.62
CA VAL A 58 17.79 12.07 0.49
C VAL A 58 16.42 11.80 -0.15
N ILE A 59 16.39 11.03 -1.25
CA ILE A 59 15.12 10.65 -1.89
C ILE A 59 14.24 9.88 -0.91
N HIS A 60 14.81 8.93 -0.16
CA HIS A 60 14.06 8.13 0.80
C HIS A 60 13.45 9.00 1.90
N TYR A 61 14.22 9.94 2.46
CA TYR A 61 13.74 10.81 3.55
C TYR A 61 12.65 11.77 3.08
N LEU A 62 12.85 12.44 1.94
CA LEU A 62 11.83 13.34 1.37
C LEU A 62 10.55 12.58 1.04
N THR A 63 10.68 11.41 0.42
CA THR A 63 9.53 10.56 0.08
C THR A 63 8.84 10.00 1.33
N ALA A 64 9.61 9.64 2.37
CA ALA A 64 9.09 9.14 3.63
C ALA A 64 8.24 10.20 4.35
N ALA A 65 8.67 11.47 4.32
CA ALA A 65 7.88 12.57 4.86
C ALA A 65 6.53 12.69 4.14
N VAL A 66 6.52 12.64 2.80
CA VAL A 66 5.29 12.68 1.99
C VAL A 66 4.38 11.47 2.27
N PHE A 67 4.94 10.25 2.27
CA PHE A 67 4.19 9.03 2.54
C PHE A 67 3.57 9.06 3.95
N THR A 68 4.35 9.45 4.95
CA THR A 68 3.89 9.57 6.34
C THR A 68 2.77 10.59 6.47
N ALA A 69 2.94 11.78 5.87
CA ALA A 69 1.90 12.81 5.87
C ALA A 69 0.61 12.32 5.20
N ALA A 70 0.70 11.60 4.06
CA ALA A 70 -0.45 11.06 3.35
C ALA A 70 -1.18 9.96 4.15
N VAL A 71 -0.44 9.07 4.83
CA VAL A 71 -1.03 8.05 5.71
C VAL A 71 -1.69 8.70 6.93
N CYS A 72 -1.04 9.67 7.58
CA CYS A 72 -1.63 10.42 8.69
C CYS A 72 -2.91 11.16 8.24
N PHE A 73 -2.86 11.84 7.09
CA PHE A 73 -4.03 12.49 6.50
C PHE A 73 -5.16 11.50 6.26
N HIS A 74 -4.87 10.34 5.65
CA HIS A 74 -5.86 9.29 5.39
C HIS A 74 -6.57 8.84 6.67
N LEU A 75 -5.80 8.56 7.72
CA LEU A 75 -6.34 8.13 9.02
C LEU A 75 -7.21 9.21 9.66
N VAL A 76 -6.71 10.45 9.73
CA VAL A 76 -7.45 11.58 10.34
C VAL A 76 -8.71 11.91 9.54
N TYR A 77 -8.63 11.92 8.21
CA TYR A 77 -9.74 12.20 7.30
C TYR A 77 -10.90 11.23 7.52
N HIS A 78 -10.63 9.92 7.46
CA HIS A 78 -11.68 8.91 7.63
C HIS A 78 -12.18 8.80 9.08
N TYR A 79 -11.30 9.03 10.07
CA TYR A 79 -11.71 9.09 11.48
C TYR A 79 -12.70 10.23 11.74
N ARG A 80 -12.39 11.45 11.28
CA ARG A 80 -13.26 12.63 11.44
C ARG A 80 -14.61 12.48 10.74
N ARG A 81 -14.62 11.84 9.55
CA ARG A 81 -15.85 11.61 8.77
C ARG A 81 -16.63 10.36 9.19
N ARG A 82 -16.11 9.60 10.16
CA ARG A 82 -16.68 8.31 10.61
C ARG A 82 -16.88 7.29 9.47
N GLU A 83 -15.99 7.33 8.48
CA GLU A 83 -16.03 6.49 7.28
C GLU A 83 -15.27 5.17 7.50
N PHE A 84 -15.82 4.30 8.36
CA PHE A 84 -15.14 3.06 8.77
C PHE A 84 -15.49 1.84 7.90
N GLY A 85 -16.19 2.02 6.78
CA GLY A 85 -16.68 0.91 5.95
C GLY A 85 -15.61 -0.01 5.34
N ILE A 86 -14.34 0.43 5.30
CA ILE A 86 -13.20 -0.38 4.85
C ILE A 86 -12.56 -1.19 5.99
N LEU A 87 -12.89 -0.90 7.25
CA LEU A 87 -12.35 -1.63 8.40
C LEU A 87 -12.96 -3.04 8.49
N PRO A 88 -12.17 -4.04 8.91
CA PRO A 88 -12.60 -5.42 8.96
C PRO A 88 -13.74 -5.61 9.95
N LYS A 89 -14.73 -6.41 9.54
CA LYS A 89 -15.87 -6.81 10.36
C LYS A 89 -15.68 -8.23 10.88
N ARG A 90 -16.47 -8.60 11.90
CA ARG A 90 -16.50 -10.00 12.38
C ARG A 90 -16.93 -10.92 11.24
N GLY A 91 -16.19 -12.00 11.03
CA GLY A 91 -16.44 -12.95 9.93
C GLY A 91 -15.64 -12.69 8.64
N ASP A 92 -15.01 -11.52 8.49
CA ASP A 92 -14.31 -11.15 7.24
C ASP A 92 -13.20 -12.11 6.85
N ILE A 93 -12.50 -12.72 7.81
CA ILE A 93 -11.45 -13.70 7.52
C ILE A 93 -12.06 -14.95 6.88
N SER A 94 -13.13 -15.49 7.46
CA SER A 94 -13.86 -16.64 6.92
C SER A 94 -14.42 -16.32 5.53
N ASP A 95 -15.04 -15.16 5.36
CA ASP A 95 -15.65 -14.77 4.09
C ASP A 95 -14.60 -14.42 3.03
N SER A 96 -13.42 -13.96 3.43
CA SER A 96 -12.27 -13.81 2.53
C SER A 96 -11.79 -15.16 2.01
N ILE A 97 -11.75 -16.19 2.85
CA ILE A 97 -11.38 -17.56 2.44
C ILE A 97 -12.42 -18.12 1.46
N LYS A 98 -13.72 -17.93 1.74
CA LYS A 98 -14.80 -18.33 0.82
C LYS A 98 -14.71 -17.60 -0.52
N GLY A 99 -14.55 -16.27 -0.48
CA GLY A 99 -14.39 -15.46 -1.69
C GLY A 99 -13.14 -15.83 -2.50
N PHE A 100 -12.05 -16.22 -1.83
CA PHE A 100 -10.86 -16.73 -2.51
C PHE A 100 -11.13 -18.08 -3.20
N LYS A 101 -11.80 -19.02 -2.54
CA LYS A 101 -12.22 -20.30 -3.17
C LYS A 101 -13.14 -20.07 -4.37
N ALA A 102 -14.10 -19.15 -4.24
CA ALA A 102 -15.01 -18.78 -5.32
C ALA A 102 -14.28 -18.23 -6.56
N MET A 103 -13.17 -17.51 -6.37
CA MET A 103 -12.33 -17.05 -7.51
C MET A 103 -11.76 -18.20 -8.36
N PHE A 104 -11.63 -19.40 -7.80
CA PHE A 104 -11.20 -20.61 -8.51
C PHE A 104 -12.38 -21.53 -8.89
N GLY A 105 -13.62 -21.04 -8.78
CA GLY A 105 -14.83 -21.81 -9.08
C GLY A 105 -15.19 -22.86 -8.02
N LEU A 106 -14.56 -22.82 -6.84
CA LEU A 106 -14.74 -23.81 -5.78
C LEU A 106 -15.81 -23.40 -4.73
N GLY A 107 -16.77 -22.58 -5.12
CA GLY A 107 -17.86 -22.13 -4.26
C GLY A 107 -18.56 -20.86 -4.74
N GLU A 108 -19.61 -20.46 -4.03
CA GLU A 108 -20.35 -19.24 -4.31
C GLU A 108 -19.64 -18.01 -3.74
N GLU A 109 -19.69 -16.90 -4.50
CA GLU A 109 -19.12 -15.64 -4.06
C GLU A 109 -20.02 -15.01 -2.98
N PRO A 110 -19.49 -14.67 -1.79
CA PRO A 110 -20.29 -14.08 -0.72
C PRO A 110 -20.85 -12.71 -1.12
N HIS A 111 -22.00 -12.35 -0.57
CA HIS A 111 -22.60 -11.03 -0.80
C HIS A 111 -21.68 -9.90 -0.32
N HIS A 112 -21.49 -8.89 -1.17
CA HIS A 112 -20.60 -7.77 -0.89
C HIS A 112 -21.35 -6.46 -0.70
N GLU A 113 -20.95 -5.70 0.32
CA GLU A 113 -21.23 -4.27 0.43
C GLU A 113 -20.30 -3.47 -0.51
N LYS A 114 -20.10 -2.17 -0.22
CA LYS A 114 -19.18 -1.31 -0.98
C LYS A 114 -17.78 -1.93 -1.10
N PHE A 115 -17.28 -2.53 -0.03
CA PHE A 115 -15.98 -3.20 0.00
C PHE A 115 -16.16 -4.68 0.31
N GLN A 116 -15.46 -5.53 -0.43
CA GLN A 116 -15.47 -6.97 -0.21
C GLN A 116 -14.70 -7.32 1.07
N ALA A 117 -15.03 -8.43 1.73
CA ALA A 117 -14.32 -8.89 2.95
C ALA A 117 -12.79 -8.96 2.72
N LYS A 118 -12.37 -9.55 1.59
CA LYS A 118 -10.95 -9.63 1.21
C LYS A 118 -10.27 -8.26 1.07
N GLN A 119 -10.99 -7.26 0.57
CA GLN A 119 -10.48 -5.89 0.45
C GLN A 119 -10.28 -5.25 1.82
N ARG A 120 -11.20 -5.46 2.78
CA ARG A 120 -11.10 -4.95 4.15
C ARG A 120 -9.94 -5.59 4.92
N VAL A 121 -9.75 -6.89 4.76
CA VAL A 121 -8.62 -7.63 5.34
C VAL A 121 -7.29 -7.13 4.75
N ILE A 122 -7.16 -7.10 3.42
CA ILE A 122 -5.93 -6.64 2.75
C ILE A 122 -5.63 -5.18 3.10
N TYR A 123 -6.64 -4.31 3.15
CA TYR A 123 -6.48 -2.92 3.60
C TYR A 123 -5.85 -2.84 4.99
N THR A 124 -6.30 -3.66 5.92
CA THR A 124 -5.76 -3.69 7.30
C THR A 124 -4.33 -4.19 7.34
N ILE A 125 -4.01 -5.22 6.56
CA ILE A 125 -2.65 -5.77 6.46
C ILE A 125 -1.70 -4.72 5.87
N ILE A 126 -2.06 -4.11 4.74
CA ILE A 126 -1.25 -3.05 4.11
C ILE A 126 -1.11 -1.85 5.06
N GLY A 127 -2.22 -1.37 5.63
CA GLY A 127 -2.21 -0.24 6.56
C GLY A 127 -1.32 -0.48 7.78
N SER A 128 -1.42 -1.65 8.41
CA SER A 128 -0.58 -2.01 9.57
C SER A 128 0.90 -2.13 9.18
N THR A 129 1.18 -2.71 8.01
CA THR A 129 2.55 -2.81 7.45
C THR A 129 3.13 -1.42 7.21
N SER A 130 2.36 -0.52 6.61
CA SER A 130 2.76 0.87 6.38
C SER A 130 3.03 1.62 7.69
N LEU A 131 2.19 1.43 8.72
CA LEU A 131 2.41 2.04 10.03
C LEU A 131 3.69 1.52 10.69
N LEU A 132 3.95 0.21 10.63
CA LEU A 132 5.19 -0.37 11.15
C LEU A 132 6.43 0.18 10.42
N LEU A 133 6.36 0.36 9.09
CA LEU A 133 7.41 1.00 8.31
C LEU A 133 7.65 2.45 8.72
N ILE A 134 6.58 3.23 8.93
CA ILE A 134 6.69 4.62 9.38
C ILE A 134 7.37 4.67 10.75
N VAL A 135 6.91 3.87 11.72
CA VAL A 135 7.47 3.87 13.08
C VAL A 135 8.94 3.48 13.07
N THR A 136 9.28 2.34 12.46
CA THR A 136 10.68 1.88 12.38
C THR A 136 11.56 2.82 11.56
N GLY A 137 11.02 3.42 10.50
CA GLY A 137 11.71 4.41 9.66
C GLY A 137 12.03 5.69 10.43
N LEU A 138 11.07 6.22 11.19
CA LEU A 138 11.27 7.40 12.04
C LEU A 138 12.35 7.14 13.11
N ILE A 139 12.34 5.98 13.76
CA ILE A 139 13.37 5.59 14.73
C ILE A 139 14.76 5.60 14.08
N LYS A 140 14.90 4.98 12.90
CA LYS A 140 16.17 4.97 12.14
C LYS A 140 16.60 6.38 11.75
N SER A 141 15.68 7.22 11.27
CA SER A 141 15.96 8.58 10.83
C SER A 141 16.40 9.47 12.00
N TYR A 142 15.70 9.43 13.15
CA TYR A 142 16.09 10.19 14.33
C TYR A 142 17.47 9.78 14.86
N LYS A 143 17.78 8.47 14.86
CA LYS A 143 19.12 8.00 15.18
C LYS A 143 20.15 8.55 14.19
N ASN A 144 19.86 8.55 12.90
CA ASN A 144 20.80 8.98 11.86
C ASN A 144 21.06 10.51 11.91
N LEU A 145 20.08 11.28 12.35
CA LEU A 145 20.20 12.72 12.58
C LEU A 145 20.89 13.07 13.92
N GLY A 146 21.28 12.06 14.71
CA GLY A 146 21.91 12.27 16.02
C GLY A 146 20.96 12.72 17.13
N ALA A 147 19.64 12.66 16.91
CA ALA A 147 18.64 13.09 17.89
C ALA A 147 18.47 12.11 19.06
N ILE A 148 18.76 10.82 18.81
CA ILE A 148 18.68 9.75 19.81
C ILE A 148 19.88 8.81 19.70
N VAL A 149 20.30 8.26 20.83
CA VAL A 149 21.26 7.15 20.90
C VAL A 149 20.48 5.87 21.17
N LEU A 150 20.69 4.85 20.36
CA LEU A 150 20.05 3.55 20.50
C LEU A 150 21.09 2.50 20.85
N ASP A 151 20.72 1.61 21.77
CA ASP A 151 21.46 0.38 22.02
C ASP A 151 21.68 -0.40 20.70
N PRO A 152 22.87 -0.98 20.46
CA PRO A 152 23.18 -1.70 19.22
C PRO A 152 22.22 -2.85 18.90
N MET A 153 21.77 -3.61 19.91
CA MET A 153 20.83 -4.73 19.70
C MET A 153 19.47 -4.19 19.27
N LEU A 154 18.97 -3.15 19.94
CA LEU A 154 17.72 -2.50 19.57
C LEU A 154 17.79 -1.91 18.14
N LEU A 155 18.89 -1.25 17.79
CA LEU A 155 19.10 -0.71 16.45
C LEU A 155 19.05 -1.82 15.38
N GLN A 156 19.65 -2.99 15.67
CA GLN A 156 19.63 -4.12 14.77
C GLN A 156 18.22 -4.69 14.56
N TRP A 157 17.44 -4.83 15.64
CA TRP A 157 16.03 -5.24 15.53
C TRP A 157 15.22 -4.24 14.72
N VAL A 158 15.35 -2.94 15.00
CA VAL A 158 14.65 -1.90 14.23
C VAL A 158 15.04 -1.96 12.75
N ALA A 159 16.34 -2.12 12.44
CA ALA A 159 16.82 -2.20 11.07
C ALA A 159 16.28 -3.43 10.34
N ILE A 160 16.36 -4.62 10.95
CA ILE A 160 15.86 -5.87 10.37
C ILE A 160 14.34 -5.80 10.20
N THR A 161 13.60 -5.37 11.23
CA THR A 161 12.14 -5.21 11.14
C THR A 161 11.78 -4.26 10.01
N HIS A 162 12.44 -3.10 9.89
CA HIS A 162 12.16 -2.16 8.81
C HIS A 162 12.41 -2.79 7.43
N THR A 163 13.54 -3.47 7.24
CA THR A 163 13.92 -4.10 5.97
C THR A 163 12.99 -5.26 5.59
N VAL A 164 12.68 -6.16 6.53
CA VAL A 164 11.77 -7.29 6.30
C VAL A 164 10.35 -6.78 6.02
N THR A 165 9.87 -5.81 6.80
CA THR A 165 8.56 -5.18 6.58
C THR A 165 8.50 -4.48 5.23
N GLY A 166 9.60 -3.87 4.77
CA GLY A 166 9.71 -3.28 3.43
C GLY A 166 9.57 -4.33 2.32
N GLY A 167 10.20 -5.50 2.49
CA GLY A 167 10.00 -6.66 1.61
C GLY A 167 8.55 -7.16 1.60
N ILE A 168 7.91 -7.26 2.76
CA ILE A 168 6.49 -7.62 2.87
C ILE A 168 5.61 -6.58 2.18
N PHE A 169 5.86 -5.29 2.40
CA PHE A 169 5.14 -4.21 1.74
C PHE A 169 5.27 -4.28 0.22
N MET A 170 6.47 -4.58 -0.30
CA MET A 170 6.67 -4.81 -1.73
C MET A 170 5.80 -5.97 -2.25
N MET A 171 5.79 -7.12 -1.56
CA MET A 171 4.98 -8.27 -1.97
C MET A 171 3.49 -7.94 -1.96
N LEU A 172 3.00 -7.25 -0.93
CA LEU A 172 1.60 -6.81 -0.84
C LEU A 172 1.25 -5.80 -1.94
N PHE A 173 2.14 -4.85 -2.22
CA PHE A 173 1.98 -3.88 -3.30
C PHE A 173 1.91 -4.56 -4.66
N LEU A 174 2.83 -5.49 -4.94
CA LEU A 174 2.83 -6.28 -6.17
C LEU A 174 1.56 -7.13 -6.28
N ALA A 175 1.12 -7.79 -5.20
CA ALA A 175 -0.14 -8.53 -5.20
C ALA A 175 -1.36 -7.63 -5.46
N HIS A 176 -1.38 -6.43 -4.88
CA HIS A 176 -2.42 -5.44 -5.12
C HIS A 176 -2.50 -5.01 -6.59
N VAL A 177 -1.36 -4.71 -7.21
CA VAL A 177 -1.29 -4.35 -8.64
C VAL A 177 -1.59 -5.55 -9.53
N ALA A 178 -1.07 -6.73 -9.20
CA ALA A 178 -1.29 -7.97 -9.96
C ALA A 178 -2.77 -8.40 -9.94
N ALA A 179 -3.54 -8.05 -8.90
CA ALA A 179 -4.97 -8.28 -8.88
C ALA A 179 -5.71 -7.58 -10.06
N LEU A 180 -5.14 -6.52 -10.63
CA LEU A 180 -5.68 -5.83 -11.81
C LEU A 180 -5.56 -6.66 -13.11
N LEU A 181 -4.67 -7.66 -13.14
CA LEU A 181 -4.55 -8.58 -14.28
C LEU A 181 -5.81 -9.44 -14.44
N LEU A 182 -6.50 -9.72 -13.33
CA LEU A 182 -7.76 -10.45 -13.30
C LEU A 182 -8.88 -9.64 -13.96
N LYS A 183 -9.49 -10.20 -15.02
CA LYS A 183 -10.54 -9.52 -15.80
C LYS A 183 -11.68 -8.97 -14.93
N ASN A 184 -12.06 -9.69 -13.88
CA ASN A 184 -13.13 -9.30 -12.96
C ASN A 184 -12.83 -8.02 -12.15
N HIS A 185 -11.56 -7.63 -11.99
CA HIS A 185 -11.18 -6.44 -11.21
C HIS A 185 -10.86 -5.22 -12.09
N ARG A 186 -10.69 -5.39 -13.41
CA ARG A 186 -10.41 -4.27 -14.34
C ARG A 186 -11.47 -3.16 -14.31
N PRO A 187 -12.78 -3.44 -14.16
CA PRO A 187 -13.80 -2.39 -14.03
C PRO A 187 -13.65 -1.49 -12.80
N MET A 188 -12.79 -1.86 -11.84
CA MET A 188 -12.46 -1.02 -10.69
C MET A 188 -11.41 0.06 -11.00
N ILE A 189 -10.59 -0.10 -12.04
CA ILE A 189 -9.51 0.84 -12.38
C ILE A 189 -10.05 2.26 -12.66
N PRO A 190 -11.10 2.45 -13.48
CA PRO A 190 -11.65 3.78 -13.73
C PRO A 190 -12.11 4.48 -12.45
N SER A 191 -12.49 3.73 -11.40
CA SER A 191 -12.93 4.31 -10.14
C SER A 191 -11.81 5.03 -9.39
N MET A 192 -10.56 4.59 -9.55
CA MET A 192 -9.39 5.24 -8.93
C MET A 192 -8.84 6.39 -9.77
N ILE A 193 -9.15 6.43 -11.06
CA ILE A 193 -8.73 7.51 -11.97
C ILE A 193 -9.79 8.61 -12.01
N THR A 194 -11.05 8.27 -12.24
CA THR A 194 -12.16 9.22 -12.47
C THR A 194 -13.08 9.37 -11.26
N GLY A 195 -13.08 8.41 -10.34
CA GLY A 195 -14.03 8.36 -9.21
C GLY A 195 -15.31 7.58 -9.52
N ARG A 196 -15.52 7.19 -10.78
CA ARG A 196 -16.74 6.54 -11.25
C ARG A 196 -16.53 5.06 -11.57
N ILE A 197 -17.56 4.25 -11.34
CA ILE A 197 -17.60 2.83 -11.69
C ILE A 197 -18.82 2.56 -12.58
N ASP A 198 -18.73 1.54 -13.44
CA ASP A 198 -19.87 1.06 -14.22
C ASP A 198 -20.99 0.57 -13.30
N LYS A 199 -22.24 0.97 -13.61
CA LYS A 199 -23.40 0.71 -12.77
C LYS A 199 -23.76 -0.78 -12.72
N GLU A 200 -23.80 -1.45 -13.88
CA GLU A 200 -24.17 -2.86 -13.99
C GLU A 200 -23.15 -3.74 -13.27
N TYR A 201 -21.86 -3.43 -13.43
CA TYR A 201 -20.80 -4.08 -12.69
C TYR A 201 -20.97 -3.91 -11.16
N ALA A 202 -21.30 -2.70 -10.70
CA ALA A 202 -21.50 -2.42 -9.28
C ALA A 202 -22.71 -3.18 -8.71
N GLU A 203 -23.83 -3.21 -9.42
CA GLU A 203 -25.04 -3.95 -9.00
C GLU A 203 -24.76 -5.46 -8.92
N LYS A 204 -23.97 -6.00 -9.85
CA LYS A 204 -23.60 -7.42 -9.87
C LYS A 204 -22.62 -7.82 -8.77
N HIS A 205 -21.57 -7.02 -8.53
CA HIS A 205 -20.45 -7.41 -7.65
C HIS A 205 -20.50 -6.75 -6.27
N HIS A 206 -21.35 -5.74 -6.08
CA HIS A 206 -21.54 -5.00 -4.83
C HIS A 206 -23.04 -4.75 -4.57
N PRO A 207 -23.89 -5.79 -4.55
CA PRO A 207 -25.34 -5.63 -4.42
C PRO A 207 -25.78 -4.96 -3.11
N GLY A 208 -24.94 -4.98 -2.07
CA GLY A 208 -25.20 -4.32 -0.79
C GLY A 208 -24.77 -2.84 -0.73
N TRP A 209 -24.36 -2.22 -1.84
CA TRP A 209 -23.92 -0.81 -1.91
C TRP A 209 -24.84 0.03 -2.78
#